data_AF-A0A7S3LZD9-F1
#
_entry.id   AF-A0A7S3LZD9-F1
#
_cell.length_a   1.000
_cell.length_b   1.000
_cell.length_c   1.000
_cell.angle_alpha   90.00
_cell.angle_beta   90.00
_cell.angle_gamma   90.00
#
_symmetry.space_group_name_H-M   'P 1'
#
loop_
_entity.id
_entity.type
_entity.pdbx_description
1 polymer ?
#
loop_
_entity_poly.entity_id
_entity_poly.type
_entity_poly.pdbx_seq_one_letter_code
_entity_poly.pdbx_strand_id
1 'polypeptide(L)'
;EIYVNKPLRYGGATIYQADWSLDRLQLFIKNVPVVVPLKLVPDESGLRLWAAFLPLELLQAEDPGSVKTISKPDVGVVLVAENMRNVQVFGSDKKLQGILRSPLASATAVTDKLPDTPVQFGETVTVDGSELRLDRVLGATGLIIKNDPGVPLVYLGFALLMPATLLSVLPFGQVWAAVSEDKKGQLLISGRTNRNQPAFEDEMKAAVITGLA
;
A
#
# COMPACT_ATOMS: atom_id res chain seq x y z
N GLU A 1 15.08 1.21 9.80
CA GLU A 1 14.02 2.13 9.31
C GLU A 1 12.93 1.32 8.62
N ILE A 2 11.66 1.63 8.89
CA ILE A 2 10.48 1.02 8.25
C ILE A 2 9.99 2.03 7.22
N TYR A 3 9.86 1.61 5.97
CA TYR A 3 9.29 2.44 4.90
C TYR A 3 8.53 1.57 3.89
N VAL A 4 7.87 2.21 2.93
CA VAL A 4 7.04 1.53 1.91
C VAL A 4 7.79 0.35 1.28
N ASN A 5 7.15 -0.82 1.26
CA ASN A 5 7.69 -2.10 0.77
C ASN A 5 8.87 -2.72 1.54
N LYS A 6 9.26 -2.16 2.69
CA LYS A 6 10.28 -2.75 3.57
C LYS A 6 9.79 -2.85 5.02
N PRO A 7 8.91 -3.84 5.32
CA PRO A 7 8.39 -4.00 6.67
C PRO A 7 9.45 -4.55 7.63
N LEU A 8 9.36 -4.18 8.90
CA LEU A 8 10.17 -4.77 9.97
C LEU A 8 9.56 -6.11 10.38
N ARG A 9 10.37 -7.16 10.43
CA ARG A 9 9.93 -8.49 10.87
C ARG A 9 10.61 -8.83 12.18
N TYR A 10 9.83 -9.16 13.20
CA TYR A 10 10.35 -9.56 14.51
C TYR A 10 9.37 -10.51 15.22
N GLY A 11 9.87 -11.65 15.70
CA GLY A 11 9.07 -12.59 16.50
C GLY A 11 7.80 -13.12 15.83
N GLY A 12 7.79 -13.30 14.50
CA GLY A 12 6.61 -13.72 13.73
C GLY A 12 5.67 -12.57 13.33
N ALA A 13 5.82 -11.39 13.94
CA ALA A 13 5.10 -10.20 13.55
C ALA A 13 5.79 -9.49 12.37
N THR A 14 4.97 -8.99 11.44
CA THR A 14 5.38 -8.10 10.36
C THR A 14 4.76 -6.73 10.60
N ILE A 15 5.62 -5.73 10.78
CA ILE A 15 5.26 -4.37 11.08
C ILE A 15 5.34 -3.56 9.79
N TYR A 16 4.20 -3.01 9.39
CA TYR A 16 4.04 -2.13 8.25
C TYR A 16 3.84 -0.70 8.74
N GLN A 17 4.46 0.25 8.05
CA GLN A 17 3.99 1.63 8.09
C GLN A 17 2.63 1.67 7.38
N ALA A 18 1.63 2.26 8.01
CA ALA A 18 0.26 2.27 7.51
C ALA A 18 -0.37 3.63 7.69
N ASP A 19 -1.25 3.98 6.77
CA ASP A 19 -1.99 5.24 6.72
C ASP A 19 -1.13 6.49 6.57
N TRP A 20 -1.44 7.27 5.53
CA TRP A 20 -0.86 8.58 5.28
C TRP A 20 -1.93 9.61 5.64
N SER A 21 -2.04 9.89 6.94
CA SER A 21 -2.89 10.98 7.42
C SER A 21 -2.08 12.29 7.42
N LEU A 22 -2.76 13.45 7.40
CA LEU A 22 -2.11 14.75 7.59
C LEU A 22 -2.33 15.21 9.03
N ASP A 23 -1.25 15.57 9.73
CA ASP A 23 -1.27 15.97 11.14
C ASP A 23 -1.30 17.50 11.30
N ARG A 24 -0.36 18.20 10.64
CA ARG A 24 -0.22 19.65 10.80
C ARG A 24 0.44 20.32 9.60
N LEU A 25 0.22 21.62 9.47
CA LEU A 25 0.89 22.51 8.54
C LEU A 25 1.94 23.35 9.28
N GLN A 26 3.13 23.46 8.69
CA GLN A 26 4.12 24.46 9.08
C GLN A 26 4.03 25.60 8.07
N LEU A 27 3.62 26.77 8.56
CA LEU A 27 3.37 27.97 7.76
C LEU A 27 4.23 29.11 8.27
N PHE A 28 4.42 30.12 7.43
CA PHE A 28 4.90 31.42 7.85
C PHE A 28 3.78 32.44 7.64
N ILE A 29 3.48 33.20 8.69
CA ILE A 29 2.56 34.34 8.66
C ILE A 29 3.44 35.58 8.89
N LYS A 30 3.55 36.48 7.93
CA LYS A 30 4.46 37.65 8.02
C LYS A 30 5.89 37.27 8.44
N ASN A 31 6.44 36.20 7.86
CA ASN A 31 7.74 35.60 8.22
C ASN A 31 7.89 35.04 9.65
N VAL A 32 6.82 34.97 10.43
CA VAL A 32 6.80 34.25 11.72
C VAL A 32 6.35 32.81 11.50
N PRO A 33 7.13 31.79 11.94
CA PRO A 33 6.74 30.40 11.80
C PRO A 33 5.58 30.05 12.73
N VAL A 34 4.51 29.49 12.18
CA VAL A 34 3.30 29.07 12.89
C VAL A 34 2.98 27.63 12.51
N VAL A 35 2.62 26.83 13.52
CA VAL A 35 2.22 25.44 13.35
C VAL A 35 0.73 25.33 13.53
N VAL A 36 0.04 24.80 12.51
CA VAL A 36 -1.42 24.72 12.49
C VAL A 36 -1.84 23.24 12.41
N PRO A 37 -2.55 22.71 13.41
CA PRO A 37 -3.04 21.33 13.36
C PRO A 37 -4.12 21.17 12.29
N LEU A 38 -4.05 20.09 11.54
CA LEU A 38 -5.05 19.69 10.56
C LEU A 38 -6.03 18.72 11.20
N LYS A 39 -7.30 18.81 10.81
CA LYS A 39 -8.33 17.86 11.23
C LYS A 39 -9.02 17.26 10.01
N LEU A 40 -9.25 15.95 10.07
CA LEU A 40 -10.02 15.26 9.04
C LEU A 40 -11.45 15.83 9.01
N VAL A 41 -11.87 16.27 7.82
CA VAL A 41 -13.24 16.68 7.53
C VAL A 41 -14.02 15.42 7.16
N PRO A 42 -15.08 15.08 7.90
CA PRO A 42 -15.92 13.94 7.56
C PRO A 42 -16.64 14.24 6.24
N ASP A 43 -16.57 13.30 5.31
CA ASP A 43 -17.25 13.37 4.04
C ASP A 43 -17.90 12.03 3.71
N GLU A 44 -19.10 12.06 3.11
CA GLU A 44 -19.87 10.88 2.75
C GLU A 44 -19.36 10.21 1.47
N SER A 45 -18.59 10.94 0.64
CA SER A 45 -18.06 10.43 -0.63
C SER A 45 -16.84 9.50 -0.47
N GLY A 46 -16.27 9.43 0.74
CA GLY A 46 -15.03 8.69 1.03
C GLY A 46 -13.75 9.46 0.67
N LEU A 47 -13.86 10.69 0.18
CA LEU A 47 -12.73 11.60 -0.01
C LEU A 47 -12.15 11.99 1.36
N ARG A 48 -10.83 11.87 1.52
CA ARG A 48 -10.13 12.32 2.74
C ARG A 48 -9.65 13.74 2.56
N LEU A 49 -10.32 14.66 3.23
CA LEU A 49 -9.94 16.07 3.30
C LEU A 49 -9.48 16.41 4.71
N TRP A 50 -8.39 17.15 4.81
CA TRP A 50 -7.95 17.72 6.07
C TRP A 50 -8.09 19.22 6.01
N ALA A 51 -8.68 19.82 7.03
CA ALA A 51 -8.84 21.26 7.12
C ALA A 51 -8.28 21.82 8.42
N ALA A 52 -7.86 23.07 8.35
CA ALA A 52 -7.50 23.88 9.51
C ALA A 52 -8.16 25.26 9.38
N PHE A 53 -8.50 25.83 10.53
CA PHE A 53 -9.04 27.18 10.62
C PHE A 53 -7.98 28.11 11.22
N LEU A 54 -7.71 29.20 10.52
CA LEU A 54 -6.80 30.27 10.93
C LEU A 54 -7.62 31.52 11.27
N PRO A 55 -7.70 31.91 12.54
CA PRO A 55 -8.43 33.09 12.98
C PRO A 55 -7.87 34.38 12.38
N LEU A 56 -8.74 35.30 11.98
CA LEU A 56 -8.30 36.58 11.40
C LEU A 56 -7.47 37.40 12.39
N GLU A 57 -7.77 37.31 13.68
CA GLU A 57 -7.01 37.91 14.79
C GLU A 57 -5.52 37.52 14.74
N LEU A 58 -5.21 36.27 14.39
CA LEU A 58 -3.84 35.76 14.29
C LEU A 58 -3.11 36.31 13.07
N LEU A 59 -3.85 36.53 11.97
CA LEU A 59 -3.30 37.09 10.74
C LEU A 59 -3.00 38.58 10.89
N GLN A 60 -3.90 39.31 11.56
CA GLN A 60 -3.78 40.76 11.73
C GLN A 60 -2.84 41.17 12.87
N ALA A 61 -2.55 40.27 13.81
CA ALA A 61 -1.60 40.53 14.90
C ALA A 61 -0.25 41.05 14.38
N GLU A 62 0.36 41.98 15.13
CA GLU A 62 1.72 42.48 14.85
C GLU A 62 2.75 41.37 14.96
N ASP A 63 2.63 40.53 15.99
CA ASP A 63 3.41 39.31 16.16
C ASP A 63 2.49 38.09 16.36
N PRO A 64 2.28 37.26 15.33
CA PRO A 64 1.51 36.02 15.41
C PRO A 64 2.00 35.05 16.49
N GLY A 65 3.29 35.07 16.84
CA GLY A 65 3.86 34.19 17.87
C GLY A 65 3.48 34.58 19.30
N SER A 66 3.06 35.83 19.51
CA SER A 66 2.70 36.38 20.82
C SER A 66 1.22 36.17 21.19
N VAL A 67 0.38 35.76 20.24
CA VAL A 67 -1.07 35.58 20.44
C VAL A 67 -1.32 34.33 21.28
N LYS A 68 -1.58 34.52 22.57
CA LYS A 68 -1.83 33.43 23.53
C LYS A 68 -3.30 33.01 23.62
N THR A 69 -4.23 33.92 23.30
CA THR A 69 -5.67 33.67 23.41
C THR A 69 -6.37 34.25 22.19
N ILE A 70 -7.19 33.44 21.54
CA ILE A 70 -8.03 33.84 20.41
C ILE A 70 -9.48 33.79 20.91
N SER A 71 -10.18 34.90 20.82
CA SER A 71 -11.48 35.06 21.47
C SER A 71 -12.59 34.59 20.53
N LYS A 72 -12.85 33.27 20.50
CA LYS A 72 -13.89 32.61 19.69
C LYS A 72 -14.11 33.29 18.32
N PRO A 73 -13.16 33.09 17.40
CA PRO A 73 -13.15 33.81 16.14
C PRO A 73 -14.31 33.36 15.23
N ASP A 74 -15.19 34.29 14.89
CA ASP A 74 -16.29 34.06 13.95
C ASP A 74 -15.86 34.20 12.47
N VAL A 75 -14.67 34.77 12.24
CA VAL A 75 -14.12 35.07 10.90
C VAL A 75 -12.65 34.66 10.83
N GLY A 76 -12.27 34.01 9.72
CA GLY A 76 -10.90 33.57 9.50
C GLY A 76 -10.73 32.87 8.16
N VAL A 77 -9.50 32.41 7.93
CA VAL A 77 -9.05 31.73 6.73
C VAL A 77 -9.17 30.22 6.94
N VAL A 78 -9.69 29.50 5.96
CA VAL A 78 -9.75 28.04 5.99
C VAL A 78 -8.68 27.48 5.06
N LEU A 79 -7.84 26.60 5.61
CA LEU A 79 -6.84 25.86 4.86
C LEU A 79 -7.36 24.45 4.64
N VAL A 80 -7.35 23.96 3.40
CA VAL A 80 -7.80 22.61 3.04
C VAL A 80 -6.68 21.88 2.32
N ALA A 81 -6.32 20.70 2.80
CA ALA A 81 -5.29 19.84 2.25
C ALA A 81 -5.88 18.48 1.91
N GLU A 82 -5.63 18.01 0.69
CA GLU A 82 -6.02 16.66 0.23
C GLU A 82 -4.82 15.71 0.22
N ASN A 83 -3.61 16.28 0.16
CA ASN A 83 -2.35 15.56 0.06
C ASN A 83 -1.21 16.37 0.69
N MET A 84 0.00 15.82 0.69
CA MET A 84 1.18 16.47 1.27
C MET A 84 1.78 17.60 0.40
N ARG A 85 1.17 17.91 -0.75
CA ARG A 85 1.74 18.84 -1.74
C ARG A 85 0.98 20.15 -1.83
N ASN A 86 -0.35 20.10 -1.88
CA ASN A 86 -1.18 21.27 -2.14
C ASN A 86 -2.09 21.55 -0.95
N VAL A 87 -2.11 22.82 -0.53
CA VAL A 87 -3.02 23.36 0.46
C VAL A 87 -3.81 24.50 -0.18
N GLN A 88 -5.11 24.32 -0.33
CA GLN A 88 -6.03 25.33 -0.80
C GLN A 88 -6.31 26.33 0.33
N VAL A 89 -6.28 27.63 0.00
CA VAL A 89 -6.49 28.71 0.96
C VAL A 89 -7.79 29.42 0.62
N PHE A 90 -8.76 29.36 1.53
CA PHE A 90 -10.03 30.04 1.43
C PHE A 90 -10.04 31.25 2.36
N GLY A 91 -10.38 32.42 1.82
CA GLY A 91 -10.47 33.65 2.60
C GLY A 91 -11.68 33.67 3.52
N SER A 92 -11.76 34.73 4.32
CA SER A 92 -12.93 35.04 5.16
C SER A 92 -14.26 35.10 4.37
N ASP A 93 -14.19 35.40 3.08
CA ASP A 93 -15.30 35.46 2.13
C ASP A 93 -15.73 34.09 1.58
N LYS A 94 -15.12 33.00 2.06
CA LYS A 94 -15.32 31.61 1.60
C LYS A 94 -14.93 31.36 0.14
N LYS A 95 -14.23 32.28 -0.51
CA LYS A 95 -13.70 32.08 -1.86
C LYS A 95 -12.28 31.53 -1.80
N LEU A 96 -11.92 30.74 -2.80
CA LEU A 96 -10.56 30.28 -2.99
C LEU A 96 -9.68 31.48 -3.36
N GLN A 97 -8.73 31.81 -2.51
CA GLN A 97 -7.79 32.91 -2.69
C GLN A 97 -6.48 32.45 -3.36
N GLY A 98 -6.12 31.18 -3.18
CA GLY A 98 -4.96 30.59 -3.82
C GLY A 98 -4.68 29.16 -3.37
N ILE A 99 -3.62 28.58 -3.93
CA ILE A 99 -3.14 27.24 -3.56
C ILE A 99 -1.69 27.39 -3.15
N LEU A 100 -1.40 27.12 -1.88
CA LEU A 100 -0.06 27.01 -1.37
C LEU A 100 0.50 25.63 -1.70
N ARG A 101 1.71 25.59 -2.26
CA ARG A 101 2.41 24.35 -2.61
C ARG A 101 3.57 24.14 -1.65
N SER A 102 3.64 22.93 -1.08
CA SER A 102 4.79 22.55 -0.27
C SER A 102 6.03 22.60 -1.16
N PRO A 103 7.11 23.30 -0.76
CA PRO A 103 8.39 23.21 -1.42
C PRO A 103 8.76 21.74 -1.57
N LEU A 104 9.06 21.31 -2.81
CA LEU A 104 9.41 19.90 -3.09
C LEU A 104 10.78 19.51 -2.51
N ALA A 105 11.48 20.46 -1.88
CA ALA A 105 12.75 20.23 -1.21
C ALA A 105 12.49 19.75 0.22
N SER A 106 12.78 18.47 0.46
CA SER A 106 12.94 17.89 1.78
C SER A 106 13.73 18.85 2.68
N ALA A 107 13.13 19.31 3.77
CA ALA A 107 13.83 20.02 4.85
C ALA A 107 14.94 19.16 5.52
N THR A 108 15.15 17.92 5.05
CA THR A 108 16.30 17.06 5.38
C THR A 108 17.54 17.38 4.52
N ALA A 109 17.42 18.23 3.49
CA ALA A 109 18.53 18.76 2.69
C ALA A 109 18.86 20.22 3.06
N VAL A 110 18.68 20.59 4.34
CA VAL A 110 19.08 21.91 4.87
C VAL A 110 20.43 21.83 5.61
N THR A 111 20.99 20.64 5.84
CA THR A 111 22.29 20.47 6.51
C THR A 111 23.50 20.55 5.58
N ASP A 112 23.36 20.30 4.27
CA ASP A 112 24.45 20.47 3.30
C ASP A 112 24.02 21.43 2.19
N LYS A 113 23.96 22.73 2.50
CA LYS A 113 23.80 23.75 1.46
C LYS A 113 25.13 23.94 0.73
N LEU A 114 25.11 23.80 -0.60
CA LEU A 114 26.08 24.48 -1.45
C LEU A 114 25.98 26.00 -1.17
N PRO A 115 27.11 26.71 -1.02
CA PRO A 115 27.08 28.16 -0.99
C PRO A 115 26.41 28.66 -2.29
N ASP A 116 25.51 29.62 -2.18
CA ASP A 116 24.85 30.32 -3.31
C ASP A 116 23.71 29.61 -4.05
N THR A 117 23.13 28.53 -3.52
CA THR A 117 21.78 28.12 -3.99
C THR A 117 20.69 28.88 -3.24
N PRO A 118 19.88 29.73 -3.92
CA PRO A 118 18.72 30.32 -3.28
C PRO A 118 17.76 29.19 -2.89
N VAL A 119 17.47 29.06 -1.60
CA VAL A 119 16.39 28.18 -1.14
C VAL A 119 15.12 28.72 -1.79
N GLN A 120 14.54 27.96 -2.70
CA GLN A 120 13.24 28.29 -3.29
C GLN A 120 12.18 28.09 -2.20
N PHE A 121 12.02 29.09 -1.35
CA PHE A 121 10.90 29.19 -0.43
C PHE A 121 9.64 29.46 -1.27
N GLY A 122 8.59 28.68 -1.00
CA GLY A 122 7.43 28.52 -1.88
C GLY A 122 6.65 29.80 -2.20
N GLU A 123 5.68 29.64 -3.11
CA GLU A 123 4.70 30.67 -3.49
C GLU A 123 4.00 31.24 -2.24
N THR A 124 3.87 32.56 -2.18
CA THR A 124 3.11 33.25 -1.14
C THR A 124 1.71 33.59 -1.64
N VAL A 125 0.73 33.52 -0.76
CA VAL A 125 -0.65 33.90 -1.05
C VAL A 125 -1.05 34.99 -0.06
N THR A 126 -1.47 36.13 -0.58
CA THR A 126 -2.01 37.22 0.23
C THR A 126 -3.49 36.96 0.47
N VAL A 127 -3.87 36.77 1.73
CA VAL A 127 -5.27 36.55 2.13
C VAL A 127 -5.63 37.47 3.28
N ASP A 128 -6.77 38.16 3.15
CA ASP A 128 -7.30 39.08 4.17
C ASP A 128 -6.25 40.08 4.71
N GLY A 129 -5.38 40.58 3.82
CA GLY A 129 -4.34 41.56 4.13
C GLY A 129 -3.05 40.99 4.75
N SER A 130 -2.92 39.67 4.85
CA SER A 130 -1.73 39.01 5.40
C SER A 130 -1.09 38.06 4.39
N GLU A 131 0.24 38.03 4.38
CA GLU A 131 1.01 37.11 3.54
C GLU A 131 1.18 35.76 4.24
N LEU A 132 0.70 34.71 3.57
CA LEU A 132 0.83 33.32 3.99
C LEU A 132 1.83 32.60 3.09
N ARG A 133 2.74 31.85 3.70
CA ARG A 133 3.68 30.97 3.00
C ARG A 133 3.65 29.59 3.62
N LEU A 134 3.61 28.54 2.79
CA LEU A 134 3.70 27.16 3.24
C LEU A 134 5.16 26.70 3.26
N ASP A 135 5.57 26.11 4.37
CA ASP A 135 6.90 25.51 4.53
C ASP A 135 6.84 24.00 4.36
N ARG A 136 5.92 23.33 5.06
CA ARG A 136 5.77 21.87 4.96
C ARG A 136 4.40 21.39 5.43
N VAL A 137 3.90 20.35 4.78
CA VAL A 137 2.80 19.52 5.29
C VAL A 137 3.39 18.32 6.03
N LEU A 138 3.08 18.19 7.31
CA LEU A 138 3.52 17.06 8.12
C LEU A 138 2.44 15.97 8.12
N GLY A 139 2.82 14.80 7.62
CA GLY A 139 1.99 13.61 7.69
C GLY A 139 2.12 12.91 9.04
N ALA A 140 1.04 12.27 9.48
CA ALA A 140 1.07 11.26 10.53
C ALA A 140 0.96 9.87 9.89
N THR A 141 1.91 9.01 10.26
CA THR A 141 1.96 7.62 9.82
C THR A 141 1.52 6.73 10.97
N GLY A 142 0.52 5.90 10.71
CA GLY A 142 0.19 4.79 11.59
C GLY A 142 1.19 3.63 11.48
N LEU A 143 1.07 2.70 12.41
CA LEU A 143 1.82 1.46 12.45
C LEU A 143 0.82 0.30 12.46
N ILE A 144 0.86 -0.55 11.45
CA ILE A 144 0.08 -1.80 11.44
C ILE A 144 1.02 -2.95 11.82
N ILE A 145 0.61 -3.70 12.83
CA ILE A 145 1.28 -4.93 13.25
C ILE A 145 0.41 -6.09 12.75
N LYS A 146 0.95 -6.92 11.85
CA LYS A 146 0.31 -8.16 11.42
C LYS A 146 1.06 -9.34 12.02
N ASN A 147 0.34 -10.29 12.61
CA ASN A 147 0.92 -11.53 13.10
C ASN A 147 -0.02 -12.68 12.71
N ASP A 148 0.28 -13.31 11.58
CA ASP A 148 -0.55 -14.37 11.01
C ASP A 148 0.20 -15.71 11.08
N PRO A 149 0.07 -16.47 12.18
CA PRO A 149 0.74 -17.77 12.33
C PRO A 149 0.23 -18.83 11.34
N GLY A 150 -0.88 -18.56 10.65
CA GLY A 150 -1.45 -19.45 9.64
C GLY A 150 -0.74 -19.41 8.28
N VAL A 151 0.06 -18.38 7.99
CA VAL A 151 0.74 -18.26 6.68
C VAL A 151 1.68 -19.44 6.39
N PRO A 152 2.53 -19.90 7.34
CA PRO A 152 3.30 -21.13 7.17
C PRO A 152 2.44 -22.36 6.92
N LEU A 153 1.30 -22.51 7.60
CA LEU A 153 0.40 -23.65 7.44
C LEU A 153 -0.24 -23.68 6.04
N VAL A 154 -0.64 -22.52 5.51
CA VAL A 154 -1.19 -22.40 4.16
C VAL A 154 -0.14 -22.76 3.11
N TYR A 155 1.10 -22.26 3.26
CA TYR A 155 2.19 -22.63 2.35
C TYR A 155 2.55 -24.11 2.42
N LEU A 156 2.49 -24.72 3.61
CA LEU A 156 2.65 -26.17 3.74
C LEU A 156 1.55 -26.92 2.97
N GLY A 157 0.30 -26.46 3.03
CA GLY A 157 -0.80 -27.01 2.24
C GLY A 157 -0.53 -26.97 0.74
N PHE A 158 -0.07 -25.83 0.22
CA PHE A 158 0.33 -25.71 -1.19
C PHE A 158 1.54 -26.60 -1.53
N ALA A 159 2.52 -26.69 -0.64
CA ALA A 159 3.70 -27.54 -0.81
C ALA A 159 3.36 -29.03 -0.88
N LEU A 160 2.31 -29.48 -0.18
CA LEU A 160 1.80 -30.85 -0.27
C LEU A 160 0.90 -31.07 -1.48
N LEU A 161 0.11 -30.06 -1.85
CA LEU A 161 -0.82 -30.14 -2.97
C LEU A 161 -0.07 -30.25 -4.32
N MET A 162 1.05 -29.54 -4.50
CA MET A 162 1.81 -29.57 -5.75
C MET A 162 2.34 -30.97 -6.11
N PRO A 163 3.00 -31.73 -5.22
CA PRO A 163 3.39 -33.12 -5.50
C PRO A 163 2.19 -34.07 -5.64
N ALA A 164 1.15 -33.88 -4.83
CA ALA A 164 -0.04 -34.74 -4.88
C ALA A 164 -0.73 -34.66 -6.25
N THR A 165 -0.82 -33.47 -6.84
CA THR A 165 -1.38 -33.29 -8.19
C THR A 165 -0.48 -33.89 -9.26
N LEU A 166 0.86 -33.77 -9.14
CA LEU A 166 1.79 -34.44 -10.05
C LEU A 166 1.66 -35.96 -10.00
N LEU A 167 1.63 -36.54 -8.80
CA LEU A 167 1.42 -37.99 -8.61
C LEU A 167 0.07 -38.46 -9.15
N SER A 168 -0.98 -37.63 -9.02
CA SER A 168 -2.31 -37.95 -9.53
C SER A 168 -2.38 -38.04 -11.07
N VAL A 169 -1.38 -37.52 -11.80
CA VAL A 169 -1.33 -37.62 -13.27
C VAL A 169 -0.75 -38.96 -13.73
N LEU A 170 -0.05 -39.70 -12.85
CA LEU A 170 0.53 -40.99 -13.22
C LEU A 170 -0.57 -42.01 -13.57
N PRO A 171 -0.49 -42.65 -14.75
CA PRO A 171 -1.42 -43.70 -15.13
C PRO A 171 -1.17 -44.96 -14.29
N PHE A 172 -2.25 -45.60 -13.85
CA PHE A 172 -2.23 -46.89 -13.18
C PHE A 172 -2.90 -47.93 -14.09
N GLY A 173 -2.13 -48.94 -14.48
CA GLY A 173 -2.58 -50.06 -15.31
C GLY A 173 -2.66 -51.36 -14.51
N GLN A 174 -3.72 -52.12 -14.73
CA GLN A 174 -3.89 -53.49 -14.26
C GLN A 174 -3.84 -54.43 -15.47
N VAL A 175 -3.12 -55.54 -15.35
CA VAL A 175 -3.00 -56.56 -16.40
C VAL A 175 -3.39 -57.90 -15.82
N TRP A 176 -4.19 -58.65 -16.57
CA TRP A 176 -4.65 -60.00 -16.25
C TRP A 176 -4.25 -60.96 -17.37
N ALA A 177 -3.93 -62.20 -16.99
CA ALA A 177 -3.64 -63.28 -17.92
C ALA A 177 -4.41 -64.53 -17.50
N ALA A 178 -5.06 -65.18 -18.45
CA ALA A 178 -5.78 -66.44 -18.25
C ALA A 178 -5.36 -67.46 -19.30
N VAL A 179 -5.10 -68.69 -18.88
CA VAL A 179 -4.74 -69.80 -19.78
C VAL A 179 -5.95 -70.72 -19.89
N SER A 180 -6.37 -71.04 -21.12
CA SER A 180 -7.48 -71.97 -21.35
C SER A 180 -6.99 -73.41 -21.21
N GLU A 181 -7.63 -74.20 -20.33
CA GLU A 181 -7.26 -75.60 -20.08
C GLU A 181 -7.64 -76.52 -21.25
N ASP A 182 -8.63 -76.15 -22.07
CA ASP A 182 -9.31 -77.09 -22.97
C ASP A 182 -8.94 -76.92 -24.47
N LYS A 183 -8.03 -75.98 -24.80
CA LYS A 183 -7.50 -75.80 -26.17
C LYS A 183 -6.02 -75.40 -26.17
N LYS A 184 -5.19 -76.25 -26.78
CA LYS A 184 -3.76 -76.06 -27.14
C LYS A 184 -3.23 -74.62 -26.96
N GLY A 185 -2.63 -74.34 -25.81
CA GLY A 185 -1.69 -73.23 -25.62
C GLY A 185 -2.22 -71.80 -25.79
N GLN A 186 -3.53 -71.55 -25.69
CA GLN A 186 -4.06 -70.19 -25.82
C GLN A 186 -3.95 -69.41 -24.50
N LEU A 187 -3.12 -68.37 -24.50
CA LEU A 187 -2.98 -67.38 -23.43
C LEU A 187 -3.81 -66.14 -23.76
N LEU A 188 -4.83 -65.86 -22.95
CA LEU A 188 -5.62 -64.63 -23.04
C LEU A 188 -5.03 -63.58 -22.10
N ILE A 189 -4.56 -62.46 -22.66
CA ILE A 189 -4.07 -61.32 -21.89
C ILE A 189 -5.06 -60.16 -22.06
N SER A 190 -5.44 -59.53 -20.96
CA SER A 190 -6.31 -58.36 -20.94
C SER A 190 -5.79 -57.34 -19.92
N GLY A 191 -6.20 -56.09 -20.03
CA GLY A 191 -5.77 -55.05 -19.10
C GLY A 191 -6.71 -53.87 -19.06
N ARG A 192 -6.58 -53.06 -18.03
CA ARG A 192 -7.34 -51.81 -17.84
C ARG A 192 -6.43 -50.74 -17.27
N THR A 193 -6.51 -49.54 -17.81
CA THR A 193 -5.85 -48.36 -17.25
C THR A 193 -6.87 -47.31 -16.85
N ASN A 194 -6.54 -46.50 -15.85
CA ASN A 194 -7.36 -45.36 -15.43
C ASN A 194 -7.14 -44.11 -16.31
N ARG A 195 -5.99 -44.00 -17.00
CA ARG A 195 -5.57 -42.85 -17.82
C ARG A 195 -4.64 -43.31 -18.95
N ASN A 196 -4.49 -42.47 -19.99
CA ASN A 196 -3.60 -42.69 -21.14
C ASN A 196 -3.74 -44.07 -21.81
N GLN A 197 -4.97 -44.41 -22.22
CA GLN A 197 -5.28 -45.68 -22.87
C GLN A 197 -4.43 -45.98 -24.12
N PRO A 198 -4.14 -45.03 -25.03
CA PRO A 198 -3.35 -45.31 -26.23
C PRO A 198 -1.94 -45.82 -25.92
N ALA A 199 -1.22 -45.18 -24.98
CA ALA A 199 0.12 -45.61 -24.60
C ALA A 199 0.12 -46.99 -23.93
N PHE A 200 -0.89 -47.27 -23.09
CA PHE A 200 -1.05 -48.57 -22.46
C PHE A 200 -1.33 -49.69 -23.48
N GLU A 201 -2.11 -49.41 -24.53
CA GLU A 201 -2.33 -50.37 -25.62
C GLU A 201 -1.03 -50.69 -26.38
N ASP A 202 -0.18 -49.68 -26.61
CA ASP A 202 1.12 -49.88 -27.26
C ASP A 202 2.09 -50.68 -26.38
N GLU A 203 2.16 -50.38 -25.08
CA GLU A 203 2.93 -51.15 -24.10
C GLU A 203 2.46 -52.61 -24.01
N MET A 204 1.13 -52.84 -23.99
CA MET A 204 0.54 -54.18 -23.97
C MET A 204 0.88 -54.97 -25.24
N LYS A 205 0.77 -54.36 -26.42
CA LYS A 205 1.16 -55.00 -27.69
C LYS A 205 2.64 -55.35 -27.69
N ALA A 206 3.50 -54.44 -27.25
CA ALA A 206 4.94 -54.67 -27.17
C ALA A 206 5.29 -55.82 -26.20
N ALA A 207 4.62 -55.88 -25.05
CA ALA A 207 4.81 -56.94 -24.05
C ALA A 207 4.37 -58.32 -24.59
N VAL A 208 3.24 -58.40 -25.30
CA VAL A 208 2.76 -59.64 -25.94
C VAL A 208 3.74 -60.11 -27.02
N ILE A 209 4.24 -59.21 -27.86
CA ILE A 209 5.20 -59.53 -28.92
C ILE A 209 6.52 -60.05 -28.32
N THR A 210 7.01 -59.40 -27.26
CA THR A 210 8.26 -59.79 -26.59
C THR A 210 8.13 -61.13 -25.87
N GLY A 211 6.98 -61.42 -25.24
CA GLY A 211 6.75 -62.70 -24.56
C GLY A 211 6.50 -63.89 -25.48
N LEU A 212 6.29 -63.66 -26.79
CA LEU A 212 6.12 -64.70 -27.82
C LEU A 212 7.43 -65.01 -28.59
N ALA A 213 8.46 -64.18 -28.44
CA ALA A 213 9.79 -64.37 -29.01
C ALA A 213 10.69 -65.21 -28.10
#